data_AF-A0A3R8JV47-F1
#
_entry.id   AF-A0A3R8JV47-F1
#
_cell.length_a   1.000
_cell.length_b   1.000
_cell.length_c   1.000
_cell.angle_alpha   90.00
_cell.angle_beta   90.00
_cell.angle_gamma   90.00
#
_symmetry.space_group_name_H-M   'P 1'
#
loop_
_entity.id
_entity.type
_entity.pdbx_description
1 polymer ?
#
loop_
_entity_poly.entity_id
_entity_poly.type
_entity_poly.pdbx_seq_one_letter_code
_entity_poly.pdbx_strand_id
1 'polypeptide(L)'
;MRHTLFKVLVCICLFLLFLIVMIVSLPSIVFNSIFGLDGNKPIEGVTPTAVYAEMAGAVSDVVDDGYSQALAKVERMISDGGYDYDLSMEALVNYAQSSSGYDVSYILAAYSASMQQQNTKKEDMVSKLGNVAGSMFPVTSEEKQKEIIIPVTYYTYQPVTLTVVTDKVKTGTVNGVAQYRYETAEKTYYLPDESHTSNEPVEIDAYKSVTVSLPVYSGGAVTGTTEETYYQADGKETVTPGTETIKYIECTIHPFDNAVIATAFGLNLDAPYEQFGITYGEAIQKMATALKMTLYGIAGDGQSVPLTDAELIAFVNRQNCNATRKHILTTALSLVGKVPYFWGGKSGPGWNDEWNTPKLVTAAGSTTSGTIRPYGLDCSGFTDWTYKTAVGVNLYGGTWNQWEETAAVSASELLPGDLGFLRESNGQGWSHVLIFAGYGEDGRRMWVHSSGGEGVILNSPSYEATLELRRPQNVDFDAPVPDNIQGTPISTLEVDVTHYCACAKCCGSNANGITASGKIASRGMVAMSSHYPFGTQIMINGTMYTVEDRGGSGIENDIHRVDIYVPDHNEALRLGRFRTTATIYRLGR
;
A
#
# COMPACT_ATOMS: atom_id res chain seq x y z
N MET A 1 47.94 -50.03 -3.43
CA MET A 1 47.62 -49.20 -4.63
C MET A 1 46.22 -49.43 -5.20
N ARG A 2 45.80 -50.66 -5.56
CA ARG A 2 44.43 -50.91 -6.12
C ARG A 2 43.28 -50.45 -5.21
N HIS A 3 43.36 -50.68 -3.90
CA HIS A 3 42.33 -50.24 -2.95
C HIS A 3 42.22 -48.72 -2.80
N THR A 4 43.33 -47.99 -2.94
CA THR A 4 43.36 -46.53 -2.86
C THR A 4 42.80 -45.91 -4.13
N LEU A 5 43.16 -46.45 -5.30
CA LEU A 5 42.60 -46.06 -6.60
C LEU A 5 41.09 -46.31 -6.68
N PHE A 6 40.60 -47.42 -6.12
CA PHE A 6 39.17 -47.72 -6.09
C PHE A 6 38.39 -46.74 -5.19
N LYS A 7 38.94 -46.35 -4.03
CA LYS A 7 38.34 -45.33 -3.16
C LYS A 7 38.32 -43.94 -3.82
N VAL A 8 39.39 -43.57 -4.51
CA VAL A 8 39.46 -42.30 -5.27
C VAL A 8 38.44 -42.30 -6.42
N LEU A 9 38.33 -43.41 -7.16
CA LEU A 9 37.33 -43.54 -8.22
C LEU A 9 35.90 -43.46 -7.67
N VAL A 10 35.60 -44.13 -6.55
CA VAL A 10 34.30 -44.04 -5.87
C VAL A 10 34.02 -42.60 -5.41
N CYS A 11 34.99 -41.89 -4.84
CA CYS A 11 34.83 -40.47 -4.49
C CYS A 11 34.57 -39.59 -5.71
N ILE A 12 35.28 -39.79 -6.82
CA ILE A 12 35.05 -39.03 -8.06
C ILE A 12 33.67 -39.35 -8.64
N CYS A 13 33.26 -40.62 -8.64
CA CYS A 13 31.93 -41.03 -9.10
C CYS A 13 30.82 -40.48 -8.20
N LEU A 14 30.99 -40.47 -6.88
CA LEU A 14 30.03 -39.86 -5.94
C LEU A 14 29.97 -38.34 -6.08
N PHE A 15 31.11 -37.69 -6.33
CA PHE A 15 31.18 -36.26 -6.60
C PHE A 15 30.51 -35.88 -7.93
N LEU A 16 30.77 -36.65 -8.99
CA LEU A 16 30.10 -36.48 -10.29
C LEU A 16 28.60 -36.78 -10.20
N LEU A 17 28.20 -37.82 -9.48
CA LEU A 17 26.80 -38.14 -9.22
C LEU A 17 26.12 -37.00 -8.45
N PHE A 18 26.77 -36.44 -7.43
CA PHE A 18 26.28 -35.29 -6.67
C PHE A 18 26.08 -34.07 -7.58
N LEU A 19 27.06 -33.75 -8.44
CA LEU A 19 26.94 -32.65 -9.40
C LEU A 19 25.81 -32.89 -10.42
N ILE A 20 25.67 -34.12 -10.93
CA ILE A 20 24.59 -34.48 -11.86
C ILE A 20 23.23 -34.37 -11.18
N VAL A 21 23.07 -34.91 -9.96
CA VAL A 21 21.81 -34.81 -9.20
C VAL A 21 21.48 -33.36 -8.89
N MET A 22 22.47 -32.53 -8.52
CA MET A 22 22.29 -31.11 -8.27
C MET A 22 21.83 -30.37 -9.53
N ILE A 23 22.47 -30.61 -10.68
CA ILE A 23 22.14 -29.95 -11.96
C ILE A 23 20.73 -30.32 -12.44
N VAL A 24 20.31 -31.59 -12.27
CA VAL A 24 18.99 -32.05 -12.70
C VAL A 24 17.88 -31.62 -11.71
N SER A 25 18.25 -31.22 -10.50
CA SER A 25 17.34 -30.73 -9.46
C SER A 25 17.13 -29.21 -9.45
N LEU A 26 17.76 -28.47 -10.38
CA LEU A 26 17.61 -27.02 -10.47
C LEU A 26 16.73 -26.63 -11.67
N PRO A 27 15.90 -25.58 -11.55
CA PRO A 27 15.05 -25.13 -12.66
C PRO A 27 15.87 -24.78 -13.90
N SER A 28 15.69 -25.55 -14.97
CA SER A 28 16.42 -25.37 -16.23
C SER A 28 16.27 -23.97 -16.84
N ILE A 29 15.14 -23.29 -16.60
CA ILE A 29 14.92 -21.90 -17.05
C ILE A 29 15.96 -20.92 -16.47
N VAL A 30 16.56 -21.21 -15.31
CA VAL A 30 17.60 -20.37 -14.68
C VAL A 30 19.00 -20.80 -15.09
N PHE A 31 19.24 -22.10 -15.24
CA PHE A 31 20.60 -22.65 -15.30
C PHE A 31 21.05 -23.12 -16.70
N ASN A 32 20.13 -23.33 -17.65
CA ASN A 32 20.49 -23.85 -18.97
C ASN A 32 21.47 -22.94 -19.72
N SER A 33 21.22 -21.62 -19.72
CA SER A 33 22.08 -20.65 -20.39
C SER A 33 23.45 -20.45 -19.70
N ILE A 34 23.49 -20.65 -18.38
CA ILE A 34 24.70 -20.52 -17.56
C ILE A 34 25.65 -21.68 -17.82
N PHE A 35 25.12 -22.90 -17.95
CA PHE A 35 25.91 -24.12 -18.08
C PHE A 35 25.91 -24.73 -19.49
N GLY A 36 25.16 -24.15 -20.45
CA GLY A 36 25.04 -24.66 -21.81
C GLY A 36 24.31 -26.00 -21.91
N LEU A 37 23.38 -26.26 -20.99
CA LEU A 37 22.67 -27.56 -20.89
C LEU A 37 21.61 -27.76 -21.98
N ASP A 38 21.27 -26.68 -22.69
CA ASP A 38 20.36 -26.65 -23.84
C ASP A 38 21.10 -26.87 -25.18
N GLY A 39 22.41 -27.12 -25.16
CA GLY A 39 23.23 -27.30 -26.35
C GLY A 39 23.82 -25.99 -26.91
N ASN A 40 23.54 -24.84 -26.28
CA ASN A 40 24.18 -23.57 -26.60
C ASN A 40 25.48 -23.38 -25.79
N LYS A 41 26.32 -22.43 -26.22
CA LYS A 41 27.53 -22.10 -25.46
C LYS A 41 27.15 -21.45 -24.12
N PRO A 42 27.77 -21.86 -22.99
CA PRO A 42 27.62 -21.17 -21.71
C PRO A 42 27.86 -19.67 -21.85
N ILE A 43 27.01 -18.86 -21.23
CA ILE A 43 27.20 -17.40 -21.22
C ILE A 43 28.19 -17.05 -20.10
N GLU A 44 29.37 -16.54 -20.46
CA GLU A 44 30.40 -16.15 -19.50
C GLU A 44 29.97 -14.92 -18.67
N GLY A 45 30.23 -14.96 -17.36
CA GLY A 45 30.01 -13.83 -16.45
C GLY A 45 28.58 -13.67 -15.92
N VAL A 46 27.63 -14.51 -16.33
CA VAL A 46 26.25 -14.48 -15.84
C VAL A 46 26.10 -15.34 -14.58
N THR A 47 25.47 -14.78 -13.55
CA THR A 47 25.20 -15.47 -12.29
C THR A 47 23.77 -16.02 -12.24
N PRO A 48 23.51 -17.11 -11.48
CA PRO A 48 22.14 -17.59 -11.24
C PRO A 48 21.21 -16.52 -10.69
N THR A 49 21.73 -15.62 -9.85
CA THR A 49 20.98 -14.49 -9.28
C THR A 49 20.54 -13.48 -10.34
N ALA A 50 21.36 -13.20 -11.36
CA ALA A 50 21.01 -12.28 -12.44
C ALA A 50 19.90 -12.85 -13.33
N VAL A 51 20.01 -14.14 -13.72
CA VAL A 51 18.97 -14.82 -14.51
C VAL A 51 17.68 -14.95 -13.70
N TYR A 52 17.77 -15.30 -12.43
CA TYR A 52 16.60 -15.35 -11.54
C TYR A 52 15.91 -13.99 -11.45
N ALA A 53 16.64 -12.90 -11.24
CA ALA A 53 16.06 -11.55 -11.15
C ALA A 53 15.33 -11.17 -12.45
N GLU A 54 15.88 -11.52 -13.61
CA GLU A 54 15.23 -11.28 -14.90
C GLU A 54 13.92 -12.08 -15.04
N MET A 55 13.95 -13.38 -14.70
CA MET A 55 12.76 -14.23 -14.78
C MET A 55 11.71 -13.82 -13.72
N ALA A 56 12.15 -13.42 -12.54
CA ALA A 56 11.29 -12.90 -11.48
C ALA A 56 10.57 -11.63 -11.91
N GLY A 57 11.25 -10.70 -12.56
CA GLY A 57 10.63 -9.51 -13.16
C GLY A 57 9.56 -9.90 -14.18
N ALA A 58 9.87 -10.85 -15.08
CA ALA A 58 8.89 -11.30 -16.09
C ALA A 58 7.68 -12.03 -15.49
N VAL A 59 7.86 -12.78 -14.40
CA VAL A 59 6.74 -13.37 -13.65
C VAL A 59 5.92 -12.27 -12.97
N SER A 60 6.57 -11.29 -12.33
CA SER A 60 5.90 -10.14 -11.70
C SER A 60 5.04 -9.39 -12.69
N ASP A 61 5.57 -9.07 -13.88
CA ASP A 61 4.83 -8.33 -14.92
C ASP A 61 3.51 -9.04 -15.30
N VAL A 62 3.52 -10.37 -15.40
CA VAL A 62 2.31 -11.15 -15.73
C VAL A 62 1.34 -11.23 -14.55
N VAL A 63 1.85 -11.37 -13.33
CA VAL A 63 1.00 -11.37 -12.14
C VAL A 63 0.35 -9.99 -11.93
N ASP A 64 1.09 -8.91 -12.17
CA ASP A 64 0.58 -7.53 -12.13
C ASP A 64 -0.52 -7.31 -13.17
N ASP A 65 -0.39 -7.90 -14.37
CA ASP A 65 -1.46 -7.92 -15.37
C ASP A 65 -2.68 -8.71 -14.86
N GLY A 66 -2.48 -9.90 -14.27
CA GLY A 66 -3.57 -10.68 -13.66
C GLY A 66 -4.33 -9.93 -12.58
N TYR A 67 -3.62 -9.20 -11.71
CA TYR A 67 -4.23 -8.34 -10.70
C TYR A 67 -5.00 -7.18 -11.34
N SER A 68 -4.43 -6.54 -12.37
CA SER A 68 -5.09 -5.48 -13.13
C SER A 68 -6.38 -5.98 -13.79
N GLN A 69 -6.39 -7.21 -14.32
CA GLN A 69 -7.59 -7.84 -14.87
C GLN A 69 -8.65 -8.11 -13.80
N ALA A 70 -8.27 -8.48 -12.58
CA ALA A 70 -9.20 -8.67 -11.46
C ALA A 70 -9.85 -7.36 -11.01
N LEU A 71 -9.09 -6.27 -10.92
CA LEU A 71 -9.63 -4.92 -10.67
C LEU A 71 -10.58 -4.49 -11.79
N ALA A 72 -10.18 -4.66 -13.06
CA ALA A 72 -11.04 -4.35 -14.20
C ALA A 72 -12.31 -5.22 -14.26
N LYS A 73 -12.30 -6.41 -13.62
CA LYS A 73 -13.49 -7.25 -13.45
C LYS A 73 -14.41 -6.68 -12.38
N VAL A 74 -13.87 -6.20 -11.25
CA VAL A 74 -14.65 -5.48 -10.22
C VAL A 74 -15.34 -4.26 -10.82
N GLU A 75 -14.60 -3.43 -11.56
CA GLU A 75 -15.18 -2.26 -12.23
C GLU A 75 -16.32 -2.62 -13.17
N ARG A 76 -16.14 -3.67 -14.00
CA ARG A 76 -17.20 -4.18 -14.88
C ARG A 76 -18.42 -4.66 -14.10
N MET A 77 -18.22 -5.34 -12.97
CA MET A 77 -19.33 -5.80 -12.14
C MET A 77 -20.13 -4.63 -11.55
N ILE A 78 -19.46 -3.54 -11.17
CA ILE A 78 -20.09 -2.30 -10.71
C ILE A 78 -20.87 -1.64 -11.84
N SER A 79 -20.23 -1.43 -13.01
CA SER A 79 -20.84 -0.72 -14.14
C SER A 79 -22.00 -1.48 -14.78
N ASP A 80 -21.82 -2.78 -15.05
CA ASP A 80 -22.80 -3.61 -15.74
C ASP A 80 -24.02 -3.91 -14.84
N GLY A 81 -23.81 -3.90 -13.52
CA GLY A 81 -24.87 -4.07 -12.52
C GLY A 81 -25.62 -2.80 -12.15
N GLY A 82 -25.15 -1.62 -12.59
CA GLY A 82 -25.76 -0.33 -12.25
C GLY A 82 -25.66 0.02 -10.76
N TYR A 83 -24.59 -0.43 -10.09
CA TYR A 83 -24.34 -0.20 -8.68
C TYR A 83 -23.70 1.17 -8.43
N ASP A 84 -23.90 1.72 -7.23
CA ASP A 84 -23.22 2.94 -6.80
C ASP A 84 -21.71 2.70 -6.69
N TYR A 85 -20.93 3.50 -7.41
CA TYR A 85 -19.50 3.28 -7.58
C TYR A 85 -18.74 3.54 -6.27
N ASP A 86 -19.02 4.66 -5.60
CA ASP A 86 -18.26 5.07 -4.42
C ASP A 86 -18.49 4.10 -3.26
N LEU A 87 -19.74 3.70 -3.02
CA LEU A 87 -20.06 2.69 -1.99
C LEU A 87 -19.50 1.31 -2.32
N SER A 88 -19.50 0.91 -3.60
CA SER A 88 -18.94 -0.39 -4.01
C SER A 88 -17.42 -0.44 -3.87
N MET A 89 -16.74 0.67 -4.17
CA MET A 89 -15.29 0.79 -4.02
C MET A 89 -14.87 0.97 -2.56
N GLU A 90 -15.64 1.67 -1.73
CA GLU A 90 -15.42 1.74 -0.28
C GLU A 90 -15.57 0.35 0.38
N ALA A 91 -16.50 -0.46 -0.12
CA ALA A 91 -16.73 -1.82 0.35
C ALA A 91 -15.77 -2.87 -0.25
N LEU A 92 -14.88 -2.49 -1.17
CA LEU A 92 -13.97 -3.44 -1.82
C LEU A 92 -12.96 -4.03 -0.81
N VAL A 93 -13.01 -5.35 -0.67
CA VAL A 93 -12.02 -6.11 0.12
C VAL A 93 -10.94 -6.64 -0.82
N ASN A 94 -9.75 -6.03 -0.79
CA ASN A 94 -8.69 -6.35 -1.72
C ASN A 94 -7.51 -7.08 -1.05
N TYR A 95 -7.56 -8.42 -1.04
CA TYR A 95 -6.45 -9.23 -0.54
C TYR A 95 -5.30 -9.35 -1.55
N ALA A 96 -5.54 -9.06 -2.83
CA ALA A 96 -4.50 -9.08 -3.87
C ALA A 96 -3.57 -7.85 -3.84
N GLN A 97 -4.01 -6.69 -3.33
CA GLN A 97 -3.13 -5.53 -3.08
C GLN A 97 -2.02 -5.84 -2.08
N SER A 98 -2.21 -6.89 -1.27
CA SER A 98 -1.23 -7.40 -0.31
C SER A 98 -0.36 -8.56 -0.83
N SER A 99 -0.37 -8.85 -2.15
CA SER A 99 0.05 -10.15 -2.71
C SER A 99 1.54 -10.48 -2.56
N SER A 100 1.85 -11.00 -1.39
CA SER A 100 2.90 -11.96 -1.04
C SER A 100 2.53 -13.40 -1.45
N GLY A 101 1.60 -13.58 -2.40
CA GLY A 101 0.89 -14.85 -2.59
C GLY A 101 1.52 -15.85 -3.57
N TYR A 102 2.50 -15.44 -4.38
CA TYR A 102 3.09 -16.29 -5.42
C TYR A 102 4.60 -16.49 -5.21
N ASP A 103 5.03 -17.75 -5.32
CA ASP A 103 6.43 -18.13 -5.17
C ASP A 103 7.09 -18.20 -6.55
N VAL A 104 7.92 -17.21 -6.86
CA VAL A 104 8.66 -17.17 -8.14
C VAL A 104 9.51 -18.43 -8.33
N SER A 105 10.18 -18.92 -7.29
CA SER A 105 10.99 -20.14 -7.41
C SER A 105 10.12 -21.36 -7.73
N TYR A 106 8.91 -21.43 -7.16
CA TYR A 106 7.91 -22.44 -7.49
C TYR A 106 7.42 -22.32 -8.94
N ILE A 107 7.14 -21.11 -9.42
CA ILE A 107 6.69 -20.87 -10.81
C ILE A 107 7.78 -21.27 -11.81
N LEU A 108 9.02 -20.87 -11.57
CA LEU A 108 10.16 -21.25 -12.42
C LEU A 108 10.42 -22.76 -12.40
N ALA A 109 10.28 -23.39 -11.24
CA ALA A 109 10.37 -24.84 -11.09
C ALA A 109 9.22 -25.57 -11.81
N ALA A 110 7.99 -25.09 -11.68
CA ALA A 110 6.81 -25.65 -12.32
C ALA A 110 6.90 -25.55 -13.85
N TYR A 111 7.33 -24.40 -14.36
CA TYR A 111 7.58 -24.23 -15.78
C TYR A 111 8.67 -25.19 -16.29
N SER A 112 9.79 -25.28 -15.58
CA SER A 112 10.89 -26.19 -15.94
C SER A 112 10.45 -27.65 -15.90
N ALA A 113 9.65 -28.05 -14.90
CA ALA A 113 9.08 -29.39 -14.79
C ALA A 113 8.12 -29.71 -15.95
N SER A 114 7.26 -28.76 -16.34
CA SER A 114 6.30 -28.93 -17.44
C SER A 114 6.97 -29.22 -18.78
N MET A 115 8.19 -28.71 -18.93
CA MET A 115 9.01 -28.93 -20.10
C MET A 115 10.00 -30.10 -19.93
N GLN A 116 9.89 -30.86 -18.84
CA GLN A 116 10.82 -31.94 -18.46
C GLN A 116 12.30 -31.50 -18.49
N GLN A 117 12.56 -30.27 -18.04
CA GLN A 117 13.87 -29.58 -18.08
C GLN A 117 14.42 -29.25 -19.48
N GLN A 118 13.64 -29.42 -20.55
CA GLN A 118 14.11 -29.22 -21.93
C GLN A 118 13.45 -28.01 -22.59
N ASN A 119 14.15 -27.32 -23.50
CA ASN A 119 13.55 -26.25 -24.33
C ASN A 119 12.83 -25.12 -23.55
N THR A 120 13.23 -24.82 -22.31
CA THR A 120 12.63 -23.75 -21.49
C THR A 120 12.97 -22.37 -22.06
N LYS A 121 11.95 -21.52 -22.27
CA LYS A 121 12.11 -20.16 -22.80
C LYS A 121 11.26 -19.17 -22.00
N LYS A 122 11.81 -17.98 -21.75
CA LYS A 122 11.13 -16.89 -21.03
C LYS A 122 9.81 -16.52 -21.71
N GLU A 123 9.80 -16.38 -23.03
CA GLU A 123 8.63 -15.92 -23.79
C GLU A 123 7.48 -16.93 -23.73
N ASP A 124 7.80 -18.23 -23.74
CA ASP A 124 6.80 -19.30 -23.63
C ASP A 124 6.22 -19.37 -22.20
N MET A 125 7.06 -19.21 -21.16
CA MET A 125 6.58 -19.10 -19.78
C MET A 125 5.63 -17.91 -19.61
N VAL A 126 6.04 -16.72 -20.07
CA VAL A 126 5.23 -15.50 -20.00
C VAL A 126 3.92 -15.68 -20.74
N SER A 127 3.93 -16.26 -21.94
CA SER A 127 2.71 -16.51 -22.72
C SER A 127 1.74 -17.46 -22.01
N LYS A 128 2.25 -18.57 -21.43
CA LYS A 128 1.42 -19.54 -20.69
C LYS A 128 0.82 -18.95 -19.43
N LEU A 129 1.60 -18.17 -18.67
CA LEU A 129 1.09 -17.45 -17.49
C LEU A 129 0.05 -16.38 -17.90
N GLY A 130 0.30 -15.65 -18.99
CA GLY A 130 -0.63 -14.63 -19.49
C GLY A 130 -2.00 -15.18 -19.87
N ASN A 131 -2.06 -16.42 -20.38
CA ASN A 131 -3.33 -17.08 -20.72
C ASN A 131 -4.22 -17.38 -19.49
N VAL A 132 -3.64 -17.42 -18.29
CA VAL A 132 -4.39 -17.62 -17.03
C VAL A 132 -4.43 -16.38 -16.14
N ALA A 133 -3.92 -15.23 -16.61
CA ALA A 133 -3.79 -14.00 -15.82
C ALA A 133 -5.11 -13.60 -15.14
N GLY A 134 -6.24 -13.64 -15.85
CA GLY A 134 -7.55 -13.30 -15.29
C GLY A 134 -8.11 -14.28 -14.25
N SER A 135 -7.43 -15.42 -14.01
CA SER A 135 -7.77 -16.38 -12.95
C SER A 135 -6.81 -16.32 -11.76
N MET A 136 -5.70 -15.59 -11.87
CA MET A 136 -4.67 -15.52 -10.81
C MET A 136 -5.21 -14.93 -9.51
N PHE A 137 -6.17 -14.02 -9.59
CA PHE A 137 -6.85 -13.41 -8.45
C PHE A 137 -8.35 -13.57 -8.62
N PRO A 138 -8.94 -14.61 -8.01
CA PRO A 138 -10.38 -14.82 -8.05
C PRO A 138 -11.13 -13.60 -7.48
N VAL A 139 -12.27 -13.27 -8.09
CA VAL A 139 -13.15 -12.19 -7.63
C VAL A 139 -14.50 -12.79 -7.26
N THR A 140 -14.94 -12.56 -6.03
CA THR A 140 -16.29 -12.87 -5.54
C THR A 140 -17.04 -11.59 -5.23
N SER A 141 -18.38 -11.66 -5.16
CA SER A 141 -19.19 -10.47 -4.90
C SER A 141 -20.51 -10.78 -4.19
N GLU A 142 -21.02 -9.79 -3.48
CA GLU A 142 -22.35 -9.81 -2.86
C GLU A 142 -23.08 -8.47 -3.10
N GLU A 143 -24.35 -8.50 -3.51
CA GLU A 143 -25.18 -7.29 -3.64
C GLU A 143 -25.63 -6.81 -2.26
N LYS A 144 -25.51 -5.50 -2.02
CA LYS A 144 -25.90 -4.83 -0.78
C LYS A 144 -26.73 -3.58 -1.07
N GLN A 145 -27.39 -3.06 -0.04
CA GLN A 145 -28.26 -1.87 -0.14
C GLN A 145 -28.03 -0.95 1.06
N LYS A 146 -28.13 0.36 0.83
CA LYS A 146 -28.01 1.40 1.86
C LYS A 146 -29.12 2.43 1.64
N GLU A 147 -29.84 2.75 2.70
CA GLU A 147 -30.78 3.89 2.68
C GLU A 147 -30.02 5.18 2.94
N ILE A 148 -30.22 6.17 2.07
CA ILE A 148 -29.74 7.54 2.26
C ILE A 148 -30.92 8.48 2.51
N ILE A 149 -30.68 9.51 3.34
CA ILE A 149 -31.67 10.54 3.66
C ILE A 149 -31.57 11.65 2.62
N ILE A 150 -32.69 11.98 1.99
CA ILE A 150 -32.84 13.16 1.14
C ILE A 150 -33.38 14.30 2.00
N PRO A 151 -32.59 15.38 2.24
CA PRO A 151 -33.02 16.49 3.07
C PRO A 151 -34.33 17.09 2.55
N VAL A 152 -35.24 17.42 3.45
CA VAL A 152 -36.46 18.16 3.09
C VAL A 152 -36.17 19.64 3.01
N THR A 153 -36.65 20.30 1.95
CA THR A 153 -36.56 21.75 1.76
C THR A 153 -37.87 22.42 2.14
N TYR A 154 -37.80 23.48 2.94
CA TYR A 154 -38.96 24.29 3.34
C TYR A 154 -38.63 25.78 3.35
N TYR A 155 -39.66 26.63 3.36
CA TYR A 155 -39.53 28.09 3.28
C TYR A 155 -40.10 28.76 4.53
N THR A 156 -39.44 29.84 4.97
CA THR A 156 -40.07 30.82 5.86
C THR A 156 -40.85 31.83 5.04
N TYR A 157 -41.72 32.60 5.71
CA TYR A 157 -42.62 33.53 5.07
C TYR A 157 -42.62 34.87 5.80
N GLN A 158 -42.46 35.95 5.04
CA GLN A 158 -42.55 37.31 5.58
C GLN A 158 -43.94 37.93 5.35
N PRO A 159 -44.50 38.62 6.36
CA PRO A 159 -45.78 39.29 6.22
C PRO A 159 -45.64 40.54 5.33
N VAL A 160 -46.59 40.71 4.40
CA VAL A 160 -46.76 41.90 3.57
C VAL A 160 -48.16 42.45 3.72
N THR A 161 -48.28 43.75 4.00
CA THR A 161 -49.56 44.44 4.06
C THR A 161 -49.91 45.00 2.69
N LEU A 162 -51.06 44.60 2.15
CA LEU A 162 -51.53 44.98 0.83
C LEU A 162 -52.89 45.65 0.90
N THR A 163 -53.07 46.71 0.12
CA THR A 163 -54.39 47.25 -0.19
C THR A 163 -55.02 46.37 -1.26
N VAL A 164 -56.08 45.65 -0.90
CA VAL A 164 -56.77 44.71 -1.79
C VAL A 164 -58.17 45.20 -2.13
N VAL A 165 -58.65 44.88 -3.32
CA VAL A 165 -60.05 45.15 -3.70
C VAL A 165 -60.95 44.07 -3.10
N THR A 166 -61.91 44.47 -2.27
CA THR A 166 -62.85 43.58 -1.59
C THR A 166 -64.21 43.52 -2.27
N ASP A 167 -64.59 44.57 -2.99
CA ASP A 167 -65.83 44.60 -3.77
C ASP A 167 -65.68 45.46 -5.04
N LYS A 168 -66.45 45.12 -6.08
CA LYS A 168 -66.47 45.80 -7.38
C LYS A 168 -67.92 45.99 -7.81
N VAL A 169 -68.41 47.22 -7.70
CA VAL A 169 -69.79 47.58 -8.03
C VAL A 169 -69.84 48.37 -9.32
N LYS A 170 -70.61 47.93 -10.32
CA LYS A 170 -70.83 48.69 -11.55
C LYS A 170 -71.72 49.91 -11.25
N THR A 171 -71.21 51.11 -11.48
CA THR A 171 -71.92 52.37 -11.17
C THR A 171 -72.56 53.04 -12.38
N GLY A 172 -72.18 52.63 -13.61
CA GLY A 172 -72.77 53.19 -14.82
C GLY A 172 -72.02 52.81 -16.10
N THR A 173 -72.28 53.52 -17.19
CA THR A 173 -71.55 53.39 -18.47
C THR A 173 -71.41 54.78 -19.08
N VAL A 174 -70.18 55.17 -19.40
CA VAL A 174 -69.85 56.47 -20.00
C VAL A 174 -69.17 56.19 -21.33
N ASN A 175 -69.68 56.75 -22.44
CA ASN A 175 -69.15 56.56 -23.79
C ASN A 175 -68.95 55.08 -24.20
N GLY A 176 -69.86 54.19 -23.78
CA GLY A 176 -69.79 52.75 -24.06
C GLY A 176 -68.86 51.95 -23.13
N VAL A 177 -68.14 52.59 -22.21
CA VAL A 177 -67.25 51.93 -21.24
C VAL A 177 -67.91 51.85 -19.86
N ALA A 178 -67.97 50.65 -19.29
CA ALA A 178 -68.53 50.41 -17.96
C ALA A 178 -67.69 51.11 -16.87
N GLN A 179 -68.34 51.84 -15.98
CA GLN A 179 -67.73 52.49 -14.82
C GLN A 179 -67.97 51.63 -13.57
N TYR A 180 -66.95 51.52 -12.73
CA TYR A 180 -66.96 50.72 -11.51
C TYR A 180 -66.52 51.55 -10.32
N ARG A 181 -67.12 51.28 -9.17
CA ARG A 181 -66.62 51.69 -7.86
C ARG A 181 -65.98 50.47 -7.20
N TYR A 182 -64.76 50.65 -6.71
CA TYR A 182 -64.00 49.62 -6.03
C TYR A 182 -63.96 49.94 -4.54
N GLU A 183 -64.20 48.94 -3.72
CA GLU A 183 -63.98 49.02 -2.27
C GLU A 183 -62.67 48.33 -1.95
N THR A 184 -61.83 48.97 -1.13
CA THR A 184 -60.51 48.46 -0.78
C THR A 184 -60.34 48.30 0.72
N ALA A 185 -59.58 47.29 1.14
CA ALA A 185 -59.19 47.09 2.53
C ALA A 185 -57.70 46.74 2.61
N GLU A 186 -57.04 47.14 3.70
CA GLU A 186 -55.71 46.63 4.02
C GLU A 186 -55.83 45.21 4.60
N LYS A 187 -55.08 44.27 4.04
CA LYS A 187 -54.97 42.90 4.53
C LYS A 187 -53.52 42.45 4.51
N THR A 188 -53.15 41.65 5.51
CA THR A 188 -51.82 41.02 5.57
C THR A 188 -51.86 39.68 4.84
N TYR A 189 -50.89 39.50 3.94
CA TYR A 189 -50.58 38.25 3.27
C TYR A 189 -49.10 37.92 3.49
N TYR A 190 -48.63 36.84 2.88
CA TYR A 190 -47.26 36.37 3.04
C TYR A 190 -46.60 36.09 1.70
N LEU A 191 -45.28 36.25 1.66
CA LEU A 191 -44.43 35.85 0.55
C LEU A 191 -43.31 34.93 1.08
N PRO A 192 -42.86 33.94 0.29
CA PRO A 192 -41.69 33.13 0.63
C PRO A 192 -40.46 34.02 0.84
N ASP A 193 -39.66 33.70 1.86
CA ASP A 193 -38.49 34.45 2.28
C ASP A 193 -37.21 33.61 2.15
N GLU A 194 -36.83 32.91 3.22
CA GLU A 194 -35.62 32.09 3.25
C GLU A 194 -35.95 30.61 3.02
N SER A 195 -35.07 29.93 2.29
CA SER A 195 -35.12 28.47 2.12
C SER A 195 -34.23 27.81 3.18
N HIS A 196 -34.75 26.77 3.82
CA HIS A 196 -34.03 25.93 4.77
C HIS A 196 -34.06 24.47 4.33
N THR A 197 -33.12 23.68 4.85
CA THR A 197 -33.07 22.22 4.62
C THR A 197 -32.93 21.49 5.96
N SER A 198 -33.51 20.30 6.07
CA SER A 198 -33.41 19.46 7.27
C SER A 198 -33.28 17.99 6.92
N ASN A 199 -32.44 17.27 7.68
CA ASN A 199 -32.34 15.81 7.64
C ASN A 199 -33.24 15.12 8.66
N GLU A 200 -34.00 15.89 9.43
CA GLU A 200 -34.97 15.42 10.43
C GLU A 200 -36.35 16.02 10.14
N PRO A 201 -37.45 15.38 10.59
CA PRO A 201 -38.78 15.98 10.54
C PRO A 201 -38.82 17.34 11.23
N VAL A 202 -39.39 18.35 10.57
CA VAL A 202 -39.55 19.70 11.12
C VAL A 202 -41.01 20.12 11.05
N GLU A 203 -41.52 20.64 12.16
CA GLU A 203 -42.82 21.32 12.20
C GLU A 203 -42.63 22.79 11.78
N ILE A 204 -43.32 23.20 10.72
CA ILE A 204 -43.24 24.54 10.14
C ILE A 204 -44.64 25.19 10.11
N ASP A 205 -44.68 26.51 10.03
CA ASP A 205 -45.92 27.22 9.76
C ASP A 205 -46.35 26.97 8.31
N ALA A 206 -47.60 26.56 8.12
CA ALA A 206 -48.15 26.21 6.81
C ALA A 206 -48.78 27.42 6.14
N TYR A 207 -48.68 27.49 4.81
CA TYR A 207 -49.17 28.62 4.02
C TYR A 207 -49.89 28.16 2.76
N LYS A 208 -51.13 28.61 2.58
CA LYS A 208 -51.95 28.30 1.42
C LYS A 208 -51.89 29.42 0.39
N SER A 209 -51.62 29.06 -0.87
CA SER A 209 -51.64 30.03 -1.96
C SER A 209 -53.05 30.55 -2.21
N VAL A 210 -53.17 31.86 -2.39
CA VAL A 210 -54.41 32.57 -2.66
C VAL A 210 -54.19 33.61 -3.75
N THR A 211 -55.17 33.73 -4.64
CA THR A 211 -55.19 34.82 -5.64
C THR A 211 -55.77 36.07 -5.00
N VAL A 212 -55.02 37.17 -5.07
CA VAL A 212 -55.36 38.45 -4.46
C VAL A 212 -55.59 39.48 -5.55
N SER A 213 -56.73 40.18 -5.49
CA SER A 213 -57.06 41.26 -6.41
C SER A 213 -56.51 42.60 -5.89
N LEU A 214 -55.52 43.14 -6.60
CA LEU A 214 -54.87 44.41 -6.27
C LEU A 214 -55.42 45.56 -7.13
N PRO A 215 -55.60 46.76 -6.56
CA PRO A 215 -56.08 47.92 -7.31
C PRO A 215 -55.01 48.45 -8.28
N VAL A 216 -55.43 48.79 -9.50
CA VAL A 216 -54.62 49.53 -10.48
C VAL A 216 -55.01 51.00 -10.41
N TYR A 217 -54.05 51.88 -10.12
CA TYR A 217 -54.29 53.31 -9.98
C TYR A 217 -53.94 54.09 -11.26
N SER A 218 -54.78 55.05 -11.63
CA SER A 218 -54.48 56.08 -12.62
C SER A 218 -55.07 57.42 -12.16
N GLY A 219 -54.26 58.47 -12.13
CA GLY A 219 -54.70 59.80 -11.68
C GLY A 219 -55.19 59.86 -10.22
N GLY A 220 -54.72 58.95 -9.35
CA GLY A 220 -55.11 58.88 -7.94
C GLY A 220 -56.42 58.14 -7.65
N ALA A 221 -57.10 57.59 -8.67
CA ALA A 221 -58.28 56.76 -8.53
C ALA A 221 -58.00 55.32 -8.96
N VAL A 222 -58.71 54.35 -8.35
CA VAL A 222 -58.67 52.94 -8.78
C VAL A 222 -59.42 52.81 -10.11
N THR A 223 -58.70 52.46 -11.17
CA THR A 223 -59.25 52.32 -12.53
C THR A 223 -59.45 50.88 -12.96
N GLY A 224 -58.89 49.92 -12.20
CA GLY A 224 -58.99 48.50 -12.52
C GLY A 224 -58.41 47.62 -11.40
N THR A 225 -58.29 46.33 -11.71
CA THR A 225 -57.72 45.32 -10.81
C THR A 225 -56.69 44.48 -11.56
N THR A 226 -55.63 44.06 -10.87
CA THR A 226 -54.74 42.97 -11.30
C THR A 226 -54.85 41.81 -10.31
N GLU A 227 -54.58 40.60 -10.75
CA GLU A 227 -54.58 39.41 -9.89
C GLU A 227 -53.15 38.94 -9.69
N GLU A 228 -52.76 38.78 -8.43
CA GLU A 228 -51.41 38.34 -8.04
C GLU A 228 -51.53 37.19 -7.03
N THR A 229 -50.53 36.32 -6.97
CA THR A 229 -50.53 35.19 -6.02
C THR A 229 -49.78 35.58 -4.75
N TYR A 230 -50.46 35.44 -3.61
CA TYR A 230 -49.86 35.56 -2.28
C TYR A 230 -50.24 34.35 -1.42
N TYR A 231 -49.79 34.33 -0.17
CA TYR A 231 -50.06 33.24 0.76
C TYR A 231 -50.79 33.70 2.01
N GLN A 232 -51.61 32.83 2.59
CA GLN A 232 -52.25 33.01 3.90
C GLN A 232 -51.82 31.90 4.85
N ALA A 233 -51.67 32.22 6.13
CA ALA A 233 -51.35 31.24 7.16
C ALA A 233 -52.46 30.18 7.25
N ASP A 234 -52.07 28.90 7.26
CA ASP A 234 -52.95 27.73 7.25
C ASP A 234 -52.58 26.75 8.38
N GLY A 235 -52.17 27.29 9.53
CA GLY A 235 -51.78 26.52 10.71
C GLY A 235 -50.34 26.04 10.62
N LYS A 236 -50.11 24.75 10.90
CA LYS A 236 -48.79 24.12 10.92
C LYS A 236 -48.82 22.81 10.16
N GLU A 237 -47.68 22.46 9.57
CA GLU A 237 -47.47 21.17 8.92
C GLU A 237 -46.11 20.58 9.32
N THR A 238 -45.99 19.25 9.22
CA THR A 238 -44.72 18.57 9.43
C THR A 238 -44.16 18.16 8.08
N VAL A 239 -43.01 18.71 7.73
CA VAL A 239 -42.26 18.30 6.54
C VAL A 239 -41.26 17.23 6.95
N THR A 240 -41.19 16.14 6.18
CA THR A 240 -40.33 14.98 6.49
C THR A 240 -39.30 14.77 5.38
N PRO A 241 -38.04 14.48 5.73
CA PRO A 241 -37.02 14.04 4.76
C PRO A 241 -37.49 12.79 3.98
N GLY A 242 -37.09 12.71 2.72
CA GLY A 242 -37.28 11.51 1.92
C GLY A 242 -36.19 10.48 2.22
N THR A 243 -36.40 9.24 1.78
CA THR A 243 -35.34 8.22 1.74
C THR A 243 -35.21 7.66 0.34
N GLU A 244 -33.98 7.35 -0.05
CA GLU A 244 -33.66 6.66 -1.29
C GLU A 244 -32.79 5.44 -0.98
N THR A 245 -33.15 4.30 -1.57
CA THR A 245 -32.37 3.06 -1.44
C THR A 245 -31.36 2.99 -2.58
N ILE A 246 -30.09 3.07 -2.22
CA ILE A 246 -28.98 2.89 -3.16
C ILE A 246 -28.48 1.45 -3.09
N LYS A 247 -28.29 0.83 -4.25
CA LYS A 247 -27.67 -0.50 -4.37
C LYS A 247 -26.17 -0.35 -4.60
N TYR A 248 -25.37 -1.17 -3.92
CA TYR A 248 -23.93 -1.27 -4.14
C TYR A 248 -23.51 -2.73 -4.15
N ILE A 249 -22.33 -3.03 -4.70
CA ILE A 249 -21.79 -4.39 -4.73
C ILE A 249 -20.50 -4.46 -3.92
N GLU A 250 -20.46 -5.37 -2.96
CA GLU A 250 -19.27 -5.66 -2.19
C GLU A 250 -18.47 -6.71 -2.95
N CYS A 251 -17.31 -6.33 -3.47
CA CYS A 251 -16.42 -7.25 -4.18
C CYS A 251 -15.24 -7.65 -3.29
N THR A 252 -14.82 -8.91 -3.39
CA THR A 252 -13.59 -9.41 -2.77
C THR A 252 -12.64 -9.90 -3.86
N ILE A 253 -11.44 -9.30 -3.92
CA ILE A 253 -10.33 -9.83 -4.71
C ILE A 253 -9.50 -10.74 -3.81
N HIS A 254 -9.50 -12.03 -4.09
CA HIS A 254 -8.81 -13.04 -3.31
C HIS A 254 -7.29 -13.00 -3.55
N PRO A 255 -6.47 -13.58 -2.63
CA PRO A 255 -5.03 -13.74 -2.86
C PRO A 255 -4.72 -14.54 -4.14
N PHE A 256 -3.45 -14.53 -4.52
CA PHE A 256 -2.97 -15.31 -5.67
C PHE A 256 -3.32 -16.80 -5.52
N ASP A 257 -4.03 -17.34 -6.51
CA ASP A 257 -4.40 -18.75 -6.53
C ASP A 257 -3.26 -19.60 -7.11
N ASN A 258 -2.51 -20.28 -6.26
CA ASN A 258 -1.40 -21.15 -6.68
C ASN A 258 -1.83 -22.33 -7.56
N ALA A 259 -3.11 -22.71 -7.58
CA ALA A 259 -3.60 -23.77 -8.47
C ALA A 259 -3.57 -23.34 -9.96
N VAL A 260 -3.56 -22.04 -10.25
CA VAL A 260 -3.48 -21.53 -11.63
C VAL A 260 -2.15 -21.87 -12.30
N ILE A 261 -1.08 -22.09 -11.52
CA ILE A 261 0.24 -22.44 -12.06
C ILE A 261 0.24 -23.82 -12.70
N ALA A 262 -0.40 -24.80 -12.06
CA ALA A 262 -0.55 -26.13 -12.64
C ALA A 262 -1.39 -26.07 -13.92
N THR A 263 -2.44 -25.24 -13.92
CA THR A 263 -3.30 -25.02 -15.09
C THR A 263 -2.53 -24.35 -16.24
N ALA A 264 -1.76 -23.29 -15.94
CA ALA A 264 -0.97 -22.54 -16.93
C ALA A 264 0.01 -23.44 -17.70
N PHE A 265 0.59 -24.41 -16.99
CA PHE A 265 1.63 -25.28 -17.53
C PHE A 265 1.11 -26.68 -17.90
N GLY A 266 -0.20 -26.93 -17.81
CA GLY A 266 -0.80 -28.22 -18.17
C GLY A 266 -0.30 -29.39 -17.31
N LEU A 267 0.00 -29.13 -16.04
CA LEU A 267 0.60 -30.09 -15.11
C LEU A 267 -0.48 -30.88 -14.37
N ASN A 268 -0.33 -32.20 -14.33
CA ASN A 268 -0.98 -33.03 -13.34
C ASN A 268 0.01 -33.27 -12.19
N LEU A 269 -0.22 -32.63 -11.04
CA LEU A 269 0.71 -32.67 -9.91
C LEU A 269 0.87 -34.07 -9.31
N ASP A 270 -0.14 -34.94 -9.44
CA ASP A 270 -0.11 -36.31 -8.93
C ASP A 270 0.49 -37.32 -9.93
N ALA A 271 0.75 -36.89 -11.18
CA ALA A 271 1.35 -37.75 -12.18
C ALA A 271 2.81 -38.08 -11.82
N PRO A 272 3.32 -39.27 -12.23
CA PRO A 272 4.70 -39.64 -11.99
C PRO A 272 5.66 -38.76 -12.81
N TYR A 273 6.67 -38.22 -12.14
CA TYR A 273 7.83 -37.58 -12.72
C TYR A 273 8.95 -38.64 -12.85
N GLU A 274 8.93 -39.37 -13.98
CA GLU A 274 9.69 -40.62 -14.19
C GLU A 274 11.20 -40.49 -13.92
N GLN A 275 11.78 -39.32 -14.16
CA GLN A 275 13.19 -39.03 -13.96
C GLN A 275 13.65 -39.21 -12.51
N PHE A 276 12.75 -39.06 -11.53
CA PHE A 276 13.07 -39.09 -10.10
C PHE A 276 12.23 -40.07 -9.28
N GLY A 277 11.26 -40.76 -9.89
CA GLY A 277 10.39 -41.71 -9.20
C GLY A 277 9.51 -41.07 -8.11
N ILE A 278 9.20 -39.77 -8.27
CA ILE A 278 8.33 -38.97 -7.40
C ILE A 278 7.21 -38.34 -8.23
N THR A 279 6.25 -37.66 -7.61
CA THR A 279 5.21 -36.92 -8.34
C THR A 279 5.72 -35.59 -8.92
N TYR A 280 5.01 -35.03 -9.90
CA TYR A 280 5.30 -33.68 -10.41
C TYR A 280 5.25 -32.63 -9.30
N GLY A 281 4.27 -32.70 -8.40
CA GLY A 281 4.15 -31.78 -7.26
C GLY A 281 5.38 -31.82 -6.35
N GLU A 282 5.84 -33.02 -5.98
CA GLU A 282 7.05 -33.20 -5.17
C GLU A 282 8.32 -32.75 -5.90
N ALA A 283 8.42 -33.02 -7.21
CA ALA A 283 9.55 -32.61 -8.02
C ALA A 283 9.68 -31.08 -8.07
N ILE A 284 8.56 -30.38 -8.32
CA ILE A 284 8.52 -28.92 -8.38
C ILE A 284 8.93 -28.30 -7.05
N GLN A 285 8.40 -28.81 -5.93
CA GLN A 285 8.74 -28.30 -4.60
C GLN A 285 10.23 -28.48 -4.26
N LYS A 286 10.80 -29.64 -4.58
CA LYS A 286 12.23 -29.89 -4.39
C LYS A 286 13.08 -28.98 -5.27
N MET A 287 12.68 -28.77 -6.52
CA MET A 287 13.39 -27.86 -7.43
C MET A 287 13.32 -26.40 -6.99
N ALA A 288 12.15 -25.94 -6.54
CA ALA A 288 11.98 -24.60 -5.99
C ALA A 288 12.85 -24.40 -4.74
N THR A 289 12.87 -25.39 -3.85
CA THR A 289 13.71 -25.38 -2.65
C THR A 289 15.19 -25.36 -3.00
N ALA A 290 15.64 -26.19 -3.95
CA ALA A 290 17.02 -26.22 -4.41
C ALA A 290 17.43 -24.89 -5.08
N LEU A 291 16.54 -24.27 -5.85
CA LEU A 291 16.76 -22.94 -6.42
C LEU A 291 16.96 -21.91 -5.31
N LYS A 292 16.07 -21.87 -4.31
CA LYS A 292 16.20 -20.97 -3.15
C LYS A 292 17.52 -21.21 -2.41
N MET A 293 17.88 -22.46 -2.14
CA MET A 293 19.16 -22.80 -1.50
C MET A 293 20.38 -22.39 -2.34
N THR A 294 20.27 -22.42 -3.67
CA THR A 294 21.35 -22.03 -4.58
C THR A 294 21.50 -20.51 -4.69
N LEU A 295 20.39 -19.78 -4.65
CA LEU A 295 20.38 -18.33 -4.67
C LEU A 295 20.81 -17.73 -3.32
N TYR A 296 20.49 -18.42 -2.21
CA TYR A 296 20.52 -17.83 -0.87
C TYR A 296 21.37 -18.60 0.18
N GLY A 297 21.90 -19.79 -0.13
CA GLY A 297 22.74 -20.59 0.78
C GLY A 297 22.04 -21.79 1.43
N ILE A 298 22.80 -22.66 2.11
CA ILE A 298 22.33 -23.96 2.66
C ILE A 298 21.25 -23.73 3.73
N ALA A 299 20.09 -24.37 3.52
CA ALA A 299 19.09 -24.62 4.55
C ALA A 299 19.65 -25.58 5.62
N GLY A 300 20.34 -25.02 6.61
CA GLY A 300 20.42 -25.60 7.95
C GLY A 300 19.19 -25.17 8.75
N ASP A 301 18.77 -26.00 9.71
CA ASP A 301 17.73 -25.65 10.69
C ASP A 301 17.95 -24.23 11.18
N GLY A 302 17.10 -23.31 10.72
CA GLY A 302 17.10 -21.94 11.21
C GLY A 302 17.69 -20.83 10.34
N GLN A 303 17.72 -20.92 9.01
CA GLN A 303 18.06 -19.75 8.16
C GLN A 303 16.98 -19.53 7.09
N SER A 304 16.24 -18.42 7.17
CA SER A 304 15.19 -18.07 6.21
C SER A 304 15.72 -17.31 5.02
N VAL A 305 15.06 -17.60 3.91
CA VAL A 305 15.03 -16.89 2.63
C VAL A 305 14.80 -15.39 2.85
N PRO A 306 15.44 -14.48 2.08
CA PRO A 306 15.12 -13.05 2.12
C PRO A 306 13.65 -12.86 1.79
N LEU A 307 12.88 -12.38 2.75
CA LEU A 307 11.50 -11.97 2.56
C LEU A 307 11.48 -10.70 1.69
N THR A 308 10.57 -10.66 0.72
CA THR A 308 10.23 -9.45 -0.04
C THR A 308 9.75 -8.33 0.88
N ASP A 309 9.81 -7.07 0.45
CA ASP A 309 9.32 -5.94 1.25
C ASP A 309 7.85 -6.12 1.67
N ALA A 310 7.02 -6.78 0.85
CA ALA A 310 5.64 -7.13 1.18
C ALA A 310 5.52 -8.23 2.26
N GLU A 311 6.34 -9.29 2.18
CA GLU A 311 6.39 -10.33 3.20
C GLU A 311 6.92 -9.81 4.54
N LEU A 312 7.86 -8.86 4.51
CA LEU A 312 8.34 -8.15 5.69
C LEU A 312 7.24 -7.29 6.32
N ILE A 313 6.47 -6.56 5.52
CA ILE A 313 5.32 -5.77 6.00
C ILE A 313 4.25 -6.69 6.61
N ALA A 314 3.89 -7.79 5.93
CA ALA A 314 2.95 -8.78 6.45
C ALA A 314 3.45 -9.42 7.75
N PHE A 315 4.75 -9.76 7.80
CA PHE A 315 5.41 -10.25 8.99
C PHE A 315 5.34 -9.25 10.15
N VAL A 316 5.52 -7.95 9.92
CA VAL A 316 5.39 -6.92 10.97
C VAL A 316 3.94 -6.78 11.43
N ASN A 317 3.01 -6.72 10.49
CA ASN A 317 1.60 -6.46 10.77
C ASN A 317 0.96 -7.55 11.65
N ARG A 318 1.35 -8.81 11.45
CA ARG A 318 0.86 -9.94 12.26
C ARG A 318 1.44 -10.02 13.67
N GLN A 319 2.54 -9.31 13.97
CA GLN A 319 3.11 -9.37 15.32
C GLN A 319 2.20 -8.69 16.33
N ASN A 320 2.00 -9.36 17.46
CA ASN A 320 1.20 -8.83 18.56
C ASN A 320 2.05 -7.86 19.41
N CYS A 321 2.19 -6.63 18.91
CA CYS A 321 2.90 -5.55 19.60
C CYS A 321 2.33 -4.17 19.22
N ASN A 322 2.69 -3.16 20.01
CA ASN A 322 2.26 -1.77 19.80
C ASN A 322 2.92 -1.14 18.56
N ALA A 323 2.44 0.03 18.16
CA ALA A 323 2.89 0.73 16.95
C ALA A 323 4.40 1.03 16.94
N THR A 324 4.97 1.40 18.10
CA THR A 324 6.39 1.75 18.25
C THR A 324 7.30 0.55 18.08
N ARG A 325 6.92 -0.60 18.63
CA ARG A 325 7.61 -1.87 18.37
C ARG A 325 7.51 -2.26 16.89
N LYS A 326 6.33 -2.10 16.26
CA LYS A 326 6.21 -2.30 14.81
C LYS A 326 7.12 -1.38 14.01
N HIS A 327 7.27 -0.11 14.40
CA HIS A 327 8.18 0.84 13.74
C HIS A 327 9.66 0.43 13.87
N ILE A 328 10.08 -0.01 15.06
CA ILE A 328 11.44 -0.57 15.28
C ILE A 328 11.66 -1.80 14.39
N LEU A 329 10.68 -2.70 14.33
CA LEU A 329 10.77 -3.89 13.47
C LEU A 329 10.83 -3.53 11.99
N THR A 330 9.95 -2.67 11.49
CA THR A 330 9.97 -2.21 10.10
C THR A 330 11.32 -1.60 9.74
N THR A 331 11.89 -0.80 10.64
CA THR A 331 13.23 -0.22 10.46
C THR A 331 14.30 -1.31 10.36
N ALA A 332 14.32 -2.27 11.30
CA ALA A 332 15.27 -3.38 11.31
C ALA A 332 15.18 -4.24 10.03
N LEU A 333 13.95 -4.60 9.66
CA LEU A 333 13.65 -5.46 8.53
C LEU A 333 13.94 -4.79 7.19
N SER A 334 13.90 -3.45 7.11
CA SER A 334 14.20 -2.72 5.87
C SER A 334 15.58 -3.01 5.28
N LEU A 335 16.54 -3.51 6.08
CA LEU A 335 17.88 -3.86 5.63
C LEU A 335 18.04 -5.34 5.27
N VAL A 336 17.05 -6.20 5.53
CA VAL A 336 17.12 -7.65 5.28
C VAL A 336 17.40 -7.90 3.80
N GLY A 337 18.47 -8.63 3.52
CA GLY A 337 18.93 -8.93 2.16
C GLY A 337 19.53 -7.75 1.38
N LYS A 338 19.56 -6.53 1.96
CA LYS A 338 20.05 -5.30 1.30
C LYS A 338 21.42 -4.84 1.81
N VAL A 339 21.76 -5.12 3.07
CA VAL A 339 23.02 -4.69 3.69
C VAL A 339 23.90 -5.89 4.06
N PRO A 340 25.15 -5.96 3.53
CA PRO A 340 26.05 -7.08 3.77
C PRO A 340 26.67 -7.03 5.17
N TYR A 341 27.28 -8.14 5.59
CA TYR A 341 28.00 -8.19 6.85
C TYR A 341 29.39 -7.56 6.69
N PHE A 342 29.74 -6.66 7.60
CA PHE A 342 31.08 -6.09 7.68
C PHE A 342 31.55 -6.06 9.13
N TRP A 343 32.63 -6.79 9.44
CA TRP A 343 33.17 -6.85 10.80
C TRP A 343 33.64 -5.46 11.27
N GLY A 344 33.08 -4.98 12.38
CA GLY A 344 33.31 -3.62 12.88
C GLY A 344 32.46 -2.55 12.17
N GLY A 345 31.57 -2.93 11.26
CA GLY A 345 30.73 -2.02 10.48
C GLY A 345 29.74 -1.27 11.37
N LYS A 346 29.69 0.06 11.21
CA LYS A 346 28.80 0.96 11.95
C LYS A 346 28.18 1.97 11.01
N SER A 347 27.03 2.51 11.40
CA SER A 347 26.41 3.59 10.68
C SER A 347 25.71 4.56 11.64
N GLY A 348 25.62 5.83 11.24
CA GLY A 348 24.65 6.76 11.80
C GLY A 348 23.22 6.37 11.40
N PRO A 349 22.20 7.05 11.95
CA PRO A 349 20.80 6.77 11.60
C PRO A 349 20.52 7.00 10.12
N GLY A 350 19.55 6.26 9.57
CA GLY A 350 19.14 6.38 8.16
C GLY A 350 20.01 5.59 7.18
N TRP A 351 19.74 5.74 5.89
CA TRP A 351 20.49 5.06 4.83
C TRP A 351 21.93 5.59 4.75
N ASN A 352 22.89 4.69 4.49
CA ASN A 352 24.29 5.03 4.33
C ASN A 352 24.76 4.65 2.92
N ASP A 353 25.12 5.65 2.12
CA ASP A 353 25.55 5.49 0.74
C ASP A 353 26.86 4.71 0.59
N GLU A 354 27.63 4.53 1.67
CA GLU A 354 28.81 3.67 1.66
C GLU A 354 28.45 2.18 1.69
N TRP A 355 27.22 1.79 2.08
CA TRP A 355 26.85 0.38 2.07
C TRP A 355 26.92 -0.20 0.66
N ASN A 356 27.30 -1.48 0.58
CA ASN A 356 27.60 -2.19 -0.67
C ASN A 356 28.81 -1.66 -1.47
N THR A 357 29.47 -0.59 -1.01
CA THR A 357 30.71 -0.11 -1.64
C THR A 357 31.93 -0.88 -1.15
N PRO A 358 32.96 -1.12 -1.97
CA PRO A 358 34.17 -1.82 -1.53
C PRO A 358 34.93 -1.04 -0.45
N LYS A 359 35.15 -1.65 0.72
CA LYS A 359 35.90 -1.06 1.84
C LYS A 359 36.89 -2.06 2.44
N LEU A 360 38.05 -1.56 2.86
CA LEU A 360 39.07 -2.36 3.53
C LEU A 360 38.62 -2.70 4.96
N VAL A 361 38.64 -3.98 5.31
CA VAL A 361 38.42 -4.42 6.70
C VAL A 361 39.68 -4.13 7.52
N THR A 362 39.63 -3.12 8.39
CA THR A 362 40.78 -2.68 9.21
C THR A 362 40.69 -3.14 10.67
N ALA A 363 39.56 -3.72 11.08
CA ALA A 363 39.33 -4.14 12.46
C ALA A 363 40.30 -5.28 12.87
N ALA A 364 40.97 -5.13 14.01
CA ALA A 364 41.86 -6.16 14.56
C ALA A 364 41.05 -7.37 15.08
N GLY A 365 41.55 -8.59 14.83
CA GLY A 365 40.94 -9.84 15.33
C GLY A 365 39.94 -10.51 14.39
N SER A 366 39.64 -9.93 13.22
CA SER A 366 38.86 -10.60 12.18
C SER A 366 39.74 -11.51 11.32
N THR A 367 39.22 -12.67 10.90
CA THR A 367 39.87 -13.54 9.89
C THR A 367 39.93 -12.89 8.50
N THR A 368 39.26 -11.74 8.33
CA THR A 368 39.13 -11.01 7.08
C THR A 368 39.84 -9.65 7.11
N SER A 369 40.55 -9.33 8.19
CA SER A 369 41.37 -8.12 8.29
C SER A 369 42.37 -8.05 7.13
N GLY A 370 42.44 -6.90 6.45
CA GLY A 370 43.27 -6.70 5.26
C GLY A 370 42.60 -7.09 3.92
N THR A 371 41.36 -7.58 3.94
CA THR A 371 40.57 -7.85 2.72
C THR A 371 39.62 -6.69 2.37
N ILE A 372 39.32 -6.51 1.08
CA ILE A 372 38.27 -5.58 0.62
C ILE A 372 36.95 -6.34 0.57
N ARG A 373 35.92 -5.80 1.23
CA ARG A 373 34.56 -6.36 1.23
C ARG A 373 33.53 -5.25 0.99
N PRO A 374 32.34 -5.58 0.46
CA PRO A 374 31.22 -4.65 0.47
C PRO A 374 30.96 -4.16 1.90
N TYR A 375 30.97 -2.85 2.10
CA TYR A 375 30.73 -2.26 3.41
C TYR A 375 29.30 -2.47 3.84
N GLY A 376 29.11 -2.61 5.15
CA GLY A 376 27.83 -2.94 5.75
C GLY A 376 27.91 -2.88 7.27
N LEU A 377 27.17 -3.74 7.96
CA LEU A 377 27.04 -3.69 9.43
C LEU A 377 27.50 -5.00 10.05
N ASP A 378 28.11 -4.95 11.24
CA ASP A 378 28.23 -6.12 12.11
C ASP A 378 26.98 -6.26 13.00
N CYS A 379 26.93 -7.25 13.88
CA CYS A 379 25.76 -7.56 14.69
C CYS A 379 25.34 -6.39 15.60
N SER A 380 26.28 -5.84 16.37
CA SER A 380 26.01 -4.74 17.28
C SER A 380 25.87 -3.40 16.56
N GLY A 381 26.49 -3.24 15.39
CA GLY A 381 26.29 -2.09 14.52
C GLY A 381 24.90 -2.06 13.90
N PHE A 382 24.35 -3.23 13.56
CA PHE A 382 22.97 -3.36 13.07
C PHE A 382 21.92 -3.04 14.13
N THR A 383 22.06 -3.59 15.34
CA THR A 383 21.14 -3.28 16.44
C THR A 383 21.22 -1.80 16.80
N ASP A 384 22.42 -1.26 16.98
CA ASP A 384 22.64 0.16 17.26
C ASP A 384 22.06 1.07 16.17
N TRP A 385 22.28 0.75 14.89
CA TRP A 385 21.67 1.46 13.77
C TRP A 385 20.14 1.44 13.82
N THR A 386 19.54 0.30 14.15
CA THR A 386 18.08 0.14 14.21
C THR A 386 17.47 1.09 15.23
N TYR A 387 17.96 1.11 16.47
CA TYR A 387 17.38 1.98 17.51
C TYR A 387 17.71 3.45 17.28
N LYS A 388 18.88 3.78 16.73
CA LYS A 388 19.20 5.16 16.32
C LYS A 388 18.24 5.66 15.25
N THR A 389 17.92 4.82 14.28
CA THR A 389 17.08 5.15 13.13
C THR A 389 15.61 5.21 13.54
N ALA A 390 15.11 4.20 14.27
CA ALA A 390 13.70 4.10 14.62
C ALA A 390 13.26 5.04 15.74
N VAL A 391 14.11 5.22 16.76
CA VAL A 391 13.71 5.91 18.01
C VAL A 391 14.76 6.87 18.55
N GLY A 392 15.82 7.16 17.78
CA GLY A 392 16.88 8.09 18.19
C GLY A 392 17.75 7.61 19.36
N VAL A 393 17.67 6.34 19.76
CA VAL A 393 18.40 5.80 20.92
C VAL A 393 19.70 5.13 20.47
N ASN A 394 20.81 5.54 21.08
CA ASN A 394 22.13 4.96 20.84
C ASN A 394 22.38 3.81 21.81
N LEU A 395 22.74 2.64 21.30
CA LEU A 395 23.11 1.48 22.12
C LEU A 395 24.64 1.28 22.18
N TYR A 396 25.42 2.30 21.83
CA TYR A 396 26.87 2.37 21.98
C TYR A 396 27.65 1.31 21.19
N GLY A 397 27.08 0.85 20.07
CA GLY A 397 27.74 0.16 18.95
C GLY A 397 28.40 -1.20 19.20
N GLY A 398 28.75 -1.58 20.44
CA GLY A 398 29.43 -2.83 20.78
C GLY A 398 28.57 -3.75 21.63
N THR A 399 28.61 -5.07 21.37
CA THR A 399 27.77 -6.07 22.06
C THR A 399 27.88 -6.01 23.59
N TRP A 400 29.08 -5.78 24.13
CA TRP A 400 29.28 -5.62 25.57
C TRP A 400 28.55 -4.39 26.14
N ASN A 401 28.69 -3.24 25.48
CA ASN A 401 28.02 -2.01 25.92
C ASN A 401 26.50 -2.16 25.84
N GLN A 402 25.99 -2.80 24.78
CA GLN A 402 24.56 -3.08 24.64
C GLN A 402 24.02 -3.99 25.74
N TRP A 403 24.84 -4.94 26.21
CA TRP A 403 24.46 -5.78 27.34
C TRP A 403 24.27 -4.95 28.62
N GLU A 404 25.16 -4.00 28.90
CA GLU A 404 25.07 -3.15 30.11
C GLU A 404 23.84 -2.21 30.07
N GLU A 405 23.43 -1.76 28.89
CA GLU A 405 22.29 -0.85 28.65
C GLU A 405 20.92 -1.53 28.53
N THR A 406 20.84 -2.81 28.91
CA THR A 406 19.61 -3.61 28.82
C THR A 406 19.21 -4.18 30.19
N ALA A 407 17.98 -4.66 30.32
CA ALA A 407 17.46 -5.35 31.50
C ALA A 407 17.00 -6.77 31.12
N ALA A 408 17.03 -7.72 32.05
CA ALA A 408 16.66 -9.11 31.77
C ALA A 408 15.15 -9.22 31.54
N VAL A 409 14.75 -10.09 30.61
CA VAL A 409 13.35 -10.35 30.26
C VAL A 409 13.10 -11.84 30.33
N SER A 410 11.97 -12.27 30.90
CA SER A 410 11.57 -13.67 30.86
C SER A 410 11.03 -14.06 29.48
N ALA A 411 11.04 -15.34 29.13
CA ALA A 411 10.49 -15.80 27.85
C ALA A 411 9.00 -15.42 27.67
N SER A 412 8.22 -15.36 28.76
CA SER A 412 6.81 -14.93 28.75
C SER A 412 6.61 -13.42 28.57
N GLU A 413 7.62 -12.61 28.88
CA GLU A 413 7.58 -11.15 28.74
C GLU A 413 8.25 -10.66 27.46
N LEU A 414 8.77 -11.58 26.64
CA LEU A 414 9.49 -11.29 25.42
C LEU A 414 8.56 -10.64 24.38
N LEU A 415 8.91 -9.44 23.95
CA LEU A 415 8.14 -8.65 22.99
C LEU A 415 9.02 -8.25 21.79
N PRO A 416 8.44 -8.09 20.59
CA PRO A 416 9.22 -7.68 19.43
C PRO A 416 9.96 -6.35 19.66
N GLY A 417 11.20 -6.28 19.21
CA GLY A 417 12.12 -5.18 19.55
C GLY A 417 12.85 -5.36 20.89
N ASP A 418 12.73 -6.51 21.55
CA ASP A 418 13.68 -6.93 22.59
C ASP A 418 14.93 -7.56 21.94
N LEU A 419 16.01 -7.72 22.69
CA LEU A 419 17.31 -8.22 22.24
C LEU A 419 17.61 -9.64 22.77
N GLY A 420 18.34 -10.41 21.98
CA GLY A 420 18.88 -11.72 22.37
C GLY A 420 20.40 -11.71 22.24
N PHE A 421 21.10 -12.05 23.33
CA PHE A 421 22.56 -12.08 23.36
C PHE A 421 23.08 -13.51 23.40
N LEU A 422 24.04 -13.82 22.52
CA LEU A 422 24.73 -15.10 22.49
C LEU A 422 26.06 -15.00 23.24
N ARG A 423 26.22 -15.81 24.28
CA ARG A 423 27.46 -15.87 25.06
C ARG A 423 28.60 -16.49 24.25
N GLU A 424 29.82 -16.01 24.47
CA GLU A 424 31.03 -16.64 23.94
C GLU A 424 31.23 -18.05 24.53
N SER A 425 31.90 -18.92 23.77
CA SER A 425 32.21 -20.31 24.18
C SER A 425 33.12 -20.40 25.42
N ASN A 426 33.91 -19.36 25.70
CA ASN A 426 34.73 -19.23 26.91
C ASN A 426 33.92 -18.78 28.15
N GLY A 427 32.64 -18.43 27.98
CA GLY A 427 31.75 -17.94 29.02
C GLY A 427 32.00 -16.50 29.51
N GLN A 428 33.04 -15.83 29.03
CA GLN A 428 33.53 -14.55 29.55
C GLN A 428 33.06 -13.32 28.75
N GLY A 429 32.35 -13.51 27.64
CA GLY A 429 31.93 -12.42 26.75
C GLY A 429 30.63 -12.67 25.99
N TRP A 430 30.26 -11.72 25.14
CA TRP A 430 29.10 -11.78 24.27
C TRP A 430 29.54 -11.75 22.81
N SER A 431 29.26 -12.84 22.10
CA SER A 431 29.73 -13.06 20.73
C SER A 431 28.82 -12.43 19.68
N HIS A 432 27.53 -12.31 19.99
CA HIS A 432 26.52 -11.93 19.00
C HIS A 432 25.27 -11.33 19.65
N VAL A 433 24.57 -10.46 18.92
CA VAL A 433 23.32 -9.82 19.36
C VAL A 433 22.30 -9.79 18.22
N LEU A 434 21.04 -10.03 18.56
CA LEU A 434 19.92 -10.12 17.64
C LEU A 434 18.73 -9.33 18.17
N ILE A 435 17.85 -8.86 17.27
CA ILE A 435 16.56 -8.25 17.62
C ILE A 435 15.47 -9.31 17.47
N PHE A 436 14.68 -9.51 18.51
CA PHE A 436 13.52 -10.38 18.46
C PHE A 436 12.47 -9.76 17.53
N ALA A 437 12.16 -10.46 16.45
CA ALA A 437 11.27 -9.98 15.40
C ALA A 437 9.81 -10.41 15.65
N GLY A 438 9.58 -11.33 16.59
CA GLY A 438 8.27 -11.92 16.88
C GLY A 438 8.20 -13.39 16.49
N TYR A 439 7.02 -13.89 16.16
CA TYR A 439 6.81 -15.33 15.92
C TYR A 439 6.59 -15.65 14.44
N GLY A 440 7.12 -16.82 14.04
CA GLY A 440 6.84 -17.51 12.79
C GLY A 440 5.41 -18.06 12.75
N GLU A 441 4.94 -18.50 11.58
CA GLU A 441 3.64 -19.17 11.46
C GLU A 441 3.61 -20.51 12.20
N ASP A 442 4.77 -21.17 12.28
CA ASP A 442 5.02 -22.38 13.05
C ASP A 442 5.22 -22.11 14.56
N GLY A 443 5.03 -20.87 15.01
CA GLY A 443 5.19 -20.47 16.40
C GLY A 443 6.64 -20.38 16.89
N ARG A 444 7.64 -20.54 16.01
CA ARG A 444 9.05 -20.36 16.41
C ARG A 444 9.40 -18.89 16.59
N ARG A 445 10.36 -18.60 17.48
CA ARG A 445 10.90 -17.25 17.67
C ARG A 445 11.75 -16.85 16.47
N MET A 446 11.40 -15.74 15.85
CA MET A 446 12.10 -15.15 14.72
C MET A 446 12.97 -13.98 15.19
N TRP A 447 14.14 -13.84 14.58
CA TRP A 447 15.19 -12.91 14.97
C TRP A 447 15.75 -12.22 13.73
N VAL A 448 15.85 -10.90 13.76
CA VAL A 448 16.55 -10.13 12.73
C VAL A 448 17.93 -9.74 13.25
N HIS A 449 18.97 -10.02 12.46
CA HIS A 449 20.35 -9.75 12.86
C HIS A 449 21.30 -9.66 11.65
N SER A 450 22.43 -8.98 11.82
CA SER A 450 23.53 -9.05 10.86
C SER A 450 24.42 -10.26 11.16
N SER A 451 24.38 -11.26 10.27
CA SER A 451 25.06 -12.56 10.40
C SER A 451 26.38 -12.59 9.64
N GLY A 452 27.42 -13.17 10.25
CA GLY A 452 28.75 -13.26 9.67
C GLY A 452 28.76 -13.97 8.32
N GLY A 453 29.10 -13.25 7.25
CA GLY A 453 29.17 -13.79 5.89
C GLY A 453 27.88 -13.70 5.08
N GLU A 454 26.77 -13.31 5.70
CA GLU A 454 25.45 -13.25 5.05
C GLU A 454 24.88 -11.83 5.00
N GLY A 455 25.15 -11.01 6.03
CA GLY A 455 24.55 -9.69 6.17
C GLY A 455 23.28 -9.70 7.00
N VAL A 456 22.43 -8.70 6.81
CA VAL A 456 21.18 -8.60 7.58
C VAL A 456 20.19 -9.64 7.09
N ILE A 457 19.77 -10.52 7.98
CA ILE A 457 18.83 -11.61 7.73
C ILE A 457 17.75 -11.66 8.82
N LEU A 458 16.61 -12.26 8.48
CA LEU A 458 15.58 -12.67 9.43
C LEU A 458 15.57 -14.19 9.49
N ASN A 459 15.67 -14.81 10.67
CA ASN A 459 15.63 -16.27 10.85
C ASN A 459 15.42 -16.73 12.32
N SER A 460 15.38 -18.04 12.55
CA SER A 460 15.41 -18.66 13.87
C SER A 460 16.73 -19.43 14.02
N PRO A 461 17.85 -18.80 14.44
CA PRO A 461 19.14 -19.47 14.43
C PRO A 461 19.14 -20.72 15.33
N SER A 462 19.96 -21.72 15.00
CA SER A 462 20.02 -22.99 15.74
C SER A 462 20.37 -22.84 17.23
N TYR A 463 20.99 -21.72 17.62
CA TYR A 463 21.33 -21.37 19.00
C TYR A 463 20.26 -20.48 19.69
N GLU A 464 19.09 -20.25 19.08
CA GLU A 464 18.09 -19.31 19.62
C GLU A 464 17.65 -19.65 21.05
N ALA A 465 17.58 -20.95 21.37
CA ALA A 465 17.20 -21.44 22.69
C ALA A 465 18.20 -21.06 23.80
N THR A 466 19.45 -20.72 23.44
CA THR A 466 20.51 -20.34 24.39
C THR A 466 20.68 -18.82 24.52
N LEU A 467 19.86 -18.02 23.84
CA LEU A 467 19.95 -16.57 23.89
C LEU A 467 19.50 -16.05 25.25
N GLU A 468 20.29 -15.12 25.78
CA GLU A 468 19.95 -14.37 26.98
C GLU A 468 19.07 -13.18 26.58
N LEU A 469 17.82 -13.20 27.04
CA LEU A 469 16.77 -12.29 26.61
C LEU A 469 16.81 -10.98 27.40
N ARG A 470 16.83 -9.86 26.70
CA ARG A 470 17.12 -8.55 27.27
C ARG A 470 16.27 -7.46 26.62
N ARG A 471 15.85 -6.44 27.36
CA ARG A 471 15.15 -5.26 26.83
C ARG A 471 16.02 -4.00 27.01
N PRO A 472 16.22 -3.18 25.98
CA PRO A 472 16.89 -1.89 26.11
C PRO A 472 16.25 -1.02 27.20
N GLN A 473 17.05 -0.46 28.11
CA GLN A 473 16.56 0.32 29.27
C GLN A 473 16.13 1.74 28.89
N ASN A 474 16.81 2.35 27.93
CA ASN A 474 16.62 3.75 27.55
C ASN A 474 15.75 3.93 26.29
N VAL A 475 14.90 2.95 25.99
CA VAL A 475 13.92 3.01 24.88
C VAL A 475 12.53 3.10 25.47
N ASP A 476 11.83 4.19 25.16
CA ASP A 476 10.41 4.29 25.43
C ASP A 476 9.63 3.51 24.36
N PHE A 477 9.25 2.28 24.70
CA PHE A 477 8.51 1.39 23.80
C PHE A 477 7.04 1.75 23.67
N ASP A 478 6.51 2.65 24.51
CA ASP A 478 5.12 3.11 24.48
C ASP A 478 5.01 4.58 24.04
N ALA A 479 6.14 5.24 23.78
CA ALA A 479 6.19 6.54 23.12
C ALA A 479 5.37 6.50 21.84
N PRO A 480 4.66 7.58 21.47
CA PRO A 480 4.15 7.75 20.12
C PRO A 480 5.27 7.50 19.12
N VAL A 481 5.01 6.77 18.04
CA VAL A 481 6.00 6.52 16.98
C VAL A 481 6.65 7.85 16.63
N PRO A 482 7.97 8.03 16.82
CA PRO A 482 8.60 9.32 16.66
C PRO A 482 8.37 9.86 15.25
N ASP A 483 7.73 11.02 15.16
CA ASP A 483 7.84 11.87 13.99
C ASP A 483 9.31 12.29 13.87
N ASN A 484 10.04 11.60 12.98
CA ASN A 484 11.19 12.08 12.19
C ASN A 484 12.54 11.32 12.30
N ILE A 485 13.14 11.11 11.11
CA ILE A 485 14.58 11.30 10.83
C ILE A 485 14.81 12.59 10.00
N GLN A 486 13.78 13.43 9.82
CA GLN A 486 13.80 14.55 8.85
C GLN A 486 13.42 15.94 9.40
N GLY A 487 13.50 16.16 10.73
CA GLY A 487 13.32 17.48 11.36
C GLY A 487 12.04 17.65 12.18
N THR A 488 11.88 18.77 12.90
CA THR A 488 10.67 19.07 13.68
C THR A 488 9.50 19.43 12.75
N PRO A 489 8.33 18.78 12.87
CA PRO A 489 7.11 19.18 12.16
C PRO A 489 6.78 20.65 12.39
N ILE A 490 6.50 21.38 11.31
CA ILE A 490 6.02 22.76 11.35
C ILE A 490 4.52 22.79 11.64
N SER A 491 3.77 21.83 11.08
CA SER A 491 2.33 21.68 11.28
C SER A 491 1.83 20.31 10.79
N THR A 492 0.63 19.93 11.22
CA THR A 492 -0.15 18.82 10.65
C THR A 492 -1.42 19.37 9.99
N LEU A 493 -1.91 18.70 8.96
CA LEU A 493 -3.21 18.99 8.37
C LEU A 493 -3.89 17.72 7.85
N GLU A 494 -5.22 17.67 7.92
CA GLU A 494 -6.01 16.63 7.26
C GLU A 494 -6.00 16.88 5.76
N VAL A 495 -5.47 15.94 4.98
CA VAL A 495 -5.39 16.05 3.54
C VAL A 495 -6.31 15.09 2.84
N ASP A 496 -6.78 15.51 1.68
CA ASP A 496 -7.42 14.68 0.69
C ASP A 496 -6.42 14.38 -0.43
N VAL A 497 -5.96 13.13 -0.47
CA VAL A 497 -4.89 12.67 -1.33
C VAL A 497 -5.48 12.04 -2.58
N THR A 498 -5.11 12.56 -3.74
CA THR A 498 -5.33 11.91 -5.05
C THR A 498 -4.00 11.63 -5.74
N HIS A 499 -4.01 10.87 -6.82
CA HIS A 499 -2.80 10.56 -7.59
C HIS A 499 -2.97 11.00 -9.03
N TYR A 500 -1.88 11.37 -9.68
CA TYR A 500 -1.88 11.76 -11.08
C TYR A 500 -0.61 11.28 -11.79
N CYS A 501 -0.66 11.19 -13.11
CA CYS A 501 0.50 10.93 -13.95
C CYS A 501 0.59 11.98 -15.07
N ALA A 502 1.68 11.95 -15.84
CA ALA A 502 1.93 12.93 -16.90
C ALA A 502 1.05 12.77 -18.16
N CYS A 503 0.04 11.90 -18.16
CA CYS A 503 -0.76 11.61 -19.35
C CYS A 503 -1.79 12.72 -19.64
N ALA A 504 -2.27 12.77 -20.89
CA ALA A 504 -3.28 13.73 -21.33
C ALA A 504 -4.61 13.65 -20.57
N LYS A 505 -4.95 12.49 -19.98
CA LYS A 505 -6.17 12.32 -19.18
C LYS A 505 -6.06 13.03 -17.83
N CYS A 506 -4.91 12.94 -17.16
CA CYS A 506 -4.67 13.59 -15.88
C CYS A 506 -4.33 15.07 -16.03
N CYS A 507 -3.49 15.43 -17.01
CA CYS A 507 -2.92 16.77 -17.13
C CYS A 507 -3.52 17.61 -18.28
N GLY A 508 -4.47 17.08 -19.06
CA GLY A 508 -5.08 17.79 -20.18
C GLY A 508 -4.05 18.26 -21.21
N SER A 509 -4.14 19.53 -21.63
CA SER A 509 -3.19 20.17 -22.56
C SER A 509 -1.77 20.31 -22.02
N ASN A 510 -1.58 20.11 -20.71
CA ASN A 510 -0.30 20.29 -20.02
C ASN A 510 0.45 18.95 -19.80
N ALA A 511 0.06 17.88 -20.50
CA ALA A 511 0.66 16.55 -20.44
C ALA A 511 2.05 16.48 -21.13
N ASN A 512 3.01 17.25 -20.65
CA ASN A 512 4.38 17.32 -21.15
C ASN A 512 5.41 16.70 -20.19
N GLY A 513 4.98 16.20 -19.03
CA GLY A 513 5.83 15.61 -18.00
C GLY A 513 6.72 16.59 -17.24
N ILE A 514 6.48 17.90 -17.39
CA ILE A 514 7.21 18.97 -16.72
C ILE A 514 6.31 19.57 -15.64
N THR A 515 6.79 19.59 -14.40
CA THR A 515 6.08 20.20 -13.27
C THR A 515 6.08 21.72 -13.38
N ALA A 516 5.17 22.38 -12.66
CA ALA A 516 5.11 23.84 -12.58
C ALA A 516 6.40 24.49 -12.03
N SER A 517 7.23 23.76 -11.27
CA SER A 517 8.56 24.23 -10.85
C SER A 517 9.64 24.10 -11.93
N GLY A 518 9.32 23.53 -13.09
CA GLY A 518 10.23 23.32 -14.23
C GLY A 518 11.04 22.03 -14.17
N LYS A 519 10.71 21.09 -13.27
CA LYS A 519 11.39 19.78 -13.16
C LYS A 519 10.66 18.73 -13.99
N ILE A 520 11.37 17.65 -14.33
CA ILE A 520 10.73 16.43 -14.85
C ILE A 520 9.98 15.77 -13.69
N ALA A 521 8.70 15.47 -13.89
CA ALA A 521 7.87 14.83 -12.86
C ALA A 521 8.41 13.43 -12.53
N SER A 522 8.62 13.16 -11.24
CA SER A 522 9.14 11.89 -10.73
C SER A 522 8.52 11.50 -9.39
N ARG A 523 8.65 10.22 -9.01
CA ARG A 523 8.15 9.74 -7.71
C ARG A 523 8.74 10.57 -6.56
N GLY A 524 7.93 10.79 -5.54
CA GLY A 524 8.29 11.68 -4.43
C GLY A 524 7.96 13.15 -4.68
N MET A 525 7.30 13.48 -5.79
CA MET A 525 6.76 14.82 -6.07
C MET A 525 5.25 14.86 -5.89
N VAL A 526 4.74 16.02 -5.46
CA VAL A 526 3.30 16.30 -5.33
C VAL A 526 2.92 17.63 -5.96
N ALA A 527 1.66 17.72 -6.40
CA ALA A 527 0.98 18.96 -6.76
C ALA A 527 0.07 19.42 -5.60
N MET A 528 0.21 20.70 -5.22
CA MET A 528 -0.57 21.34 -4.15
C MET A 528 -0.85 22.81 -4.49
N SER A 529 -1.74 23.47 -3.74
CA SER A 529 -2.02 24.91 -3.84
C SER A 529 -0.75 25.77 -3.73
N SER A 530 -0.73 26.93 -4.41
CA SER A 530 0.36 27.91 -4.29
C SER A 530 0.57 28.46 -2.87
N HIS A 531 -0.40 28.24 -1.96
CA HIS A 531 -0.21 28.45 -0.52
C HIS A 531 1.05 27.77 0.01
N TYR A 532 1.40 26.60 -0.55
CA TYR A 532 2.63 25.87 -0.22
C TYR A 532 3.72 26.17 -1.26
N PRO A 533 4.80 26.91 -0.90
CA PRO A 533 5.86 27.23 -1.85
C PRO A 533 6.55 25.97 -2.38
N PHE A 534 7.09 26.03 -3.60
CA PHE A 534 7.85 24.90 -4.16
C PHE A 534 9.03 24.53 -3.26
N GLY A 535 9.26 23.22 -3.08
CA GLY A 535 10.25 22.68 -2.15
C GLY A 535 9.72 22.40 -0.75
N THR A 536 8.44 22.68 -0.47
CA THR A 536 7.77 22.25 0.75
C THR A 536 7.87 20.73 0.90
N GLN A 537 8.19 20.25 2.10
CA GLN A 537 8.31 18.82 2.41
C GLN A 537 7.11 18.37 3.26
N ILE A 538 6.40 17.36 2.76
CA ILE A 538 5.17 16.82 3.33
C ILE A 538 5.26 15.30 3.48
N MET A 539 5.00 14.80 4.68
CA MET A 539 4.98 13.37 4.98
C MET A 539 3.53 12.85 4.96
N ILE A 540 3.30 11.78 4.21
CA ILE A 540 1.99 11.13 4.07
C ILE A 540 2.21 9.63 4.20
N ASN A 541 1.56 8.99 5.17
CA ASN A 541 1.65 7.54 5.42
C ASN A 541 3.10 7.01 5.50
N GLY A 542 4.01 7.77 6.11
CA GLY A 542 5.42 7.40 6.27
C GLY A 542 6.32 7.62 5.05
N THR A 543 5.80 8.21 3.96
CA THR A 543 6.57 8.61 2.78
C THR A 543 6.71 10.12 2.70
N MET A 544 7.93 10.61 2.50
CA MET A 544 8.22 12.04 2.32
C MET A 544 8.07 12.43 0.86
N TYR A 545 7.31 13.50 0.62
CA TYR A 545 7.10 14.09 -0.69
C TYR A 545 7.55 15.55 -0.74
N THR A 546 7.86 16.03 -1.94
CA THR A 546 8.23 17.43 -2.20
C THR A 546 7.21 18.10 -3.09
N VAL A 547 6.72 19.26 -2.69
CA VAL A 547 5.84 20.10 -3.52
C VAL A 547 6.64 20.67 -4.68
N GLU A 548 6.40 20.18 -5.89
CA GLU A 548 7.12 20.58 -7.11
C GLU A 548 6.17 20.96 -8.25
N ASP A 549 4.87 20.72 -8.08
CA ASP A 549 3.89 20.94 -9.12
C ASP A 549 2.64 21.70 -8.63
N ARG A 550 1.78 22.09 -9.56
CA ARG A 550 0.52 22.77 -9.32
C ARG A 550 -0.60 22.05 -10.04
N GLY A 551 -1.71 21.90 -9.36
CA GLY A 551 -2.91 21.34 -9.96
C GLY A 551 -3.76 22.40 -10.67
N GLY A 552 -4.86 21.95 -11.27
CA GLY A 552 -5.90 22.86 -11.80
C GLY A 552 -6.58 23.68 -10.70
N SER A 553 -7.58 24.48 -11.08
CA SER A 553 -8.31 25.38 -10.15
C SER A 553 -8.89 24.68 -8.91
N GLY A 554 -9.21 23.38 -9.00
CA GLY A 554 -9.69 22.60 -7.85
C GLY A 554 -8.63 22.26 -6.79
N ILE A 555 -7.34 22.26 -7.15
CA ILE A 555 -6.22 22.06 -6.20
C ILE A 555 -5.71 23.41 -5.71
N GLU A 556 -5.69 24.42 -6.58
CA GLU A 556 -5.22 25.74 -6.22
C GLU A 556 -6.07 26.41 -5.13
N ASN A 557 -7.38 26.16 -5.15
CA ASN A 557 -8.34 26.72 -4.18
C ASN A 557 -8.55 25.87 -2.92
N ASP A 558 -7.89 24.70 -2.81
CA ASP A 558 -8.05 23.80 -1.65
C ASP A 558 -6.68 23.45 -1.05
N ILE A 559 -6.38 24.06 0.10
CA ILE A 559 -5.12 23.85 0.82
C ILE A 559 -5.01 22.43 1.42
N HIS A 560 -6.10 21.67 1.48
CA HIS A 560 -6.10 20.30 1.99
C HIS A 560 -5.91 19.26 0.88
N ARG A 561 -5.87 19.66 -0.39
CA ARG A 561 -5.73 18.71 -1.49
C ARG A 561 -4.26 18.45 -1.86
N VAL A 562 -3.91 17.17 -1.97
CA VAL A 562 -2.57 16.72 -2.39
C VAL A 562 -2.70 15.74 -3.54
N ASP A 563 -2.08 16.05 -4.68
CA ASP A 563 -2.00 15.14 -5.81
C ASP A 563 -0.59 14.54 -5.88
N ILE A 564 -0.45 13.24 -5.59
CA ILE A 564 0.84 12.53 -5.63
C ILE A 564 1.15 12.08 -7.06
N TYR A 565 2.34 12.44 -7.55
CA TYR A 565 2.78 12.02 -8.86
C TYR A 565 3.17 10.54 -8.86
N VAL A 566 2.65 9.82 -9.84
CA VAL A 566 3.06 8.46 -10.21
C VAL A 566 3.35 8.38 -11.71
N PRO A 567 4.28 7.52 -12.14
CA PRO A 567 4.69 7.43 -13.54
C PRO A 567 3.60 6.88 -14.47
N ASP A 568 2.62 6.13 -13.93
CA ASP A 568 1.61 5.42 -14.70
C ASP A 568 0.17 5.87 -14.34
N HIS A 569 -0.70 5.97 -15.35
CA HIS A 569 -2.09 6.41 -15.15
C HIS A 569 -2.90 5.38 -14.37
N ASN A 570 -2.69 4.10 -14.66
CA ASN A 570 -3.42 3.05 -13.97
C ASN A 570 -2.94 2.94 -12.52
N GLU A 571 -1.67 3.26 -12.22
CA GLU A 571 -1.18 3.43 -10.85
C GLU A 571 -1.92 4.52 -10.10
N ALA A 572 -2.17 5.66 -10.74
CA ALA A 572 -2.90 6.76 -10.11
C ALA A 572 -4.33 6.34 -9.74
N LEU A 573 -4.97 5.56 -10.61
CA LEU A 573 -6.30 5.00 -10.35
C LEU A 573 -6.25 3.91 -9.26
N ARG A 574 -5.23 3.03 -9.26
CA ARG A 574 -5.03 1.98 -8.24
C ARG A 574 -4.86 2.53 -6.83
N LEU A 575 -4.14 3.64 -6.68
CA LEU A 575 -3.89 4.28 -5.39
C LEU A 575 -5.08 5.12 -4.91
N GLY A 576 -6.00 5.44 -5.83
CA GLY A 576 -7.29 6.04 -5.52
C GLY A 576 -7.19 7.39 -4.83
N ARG A 577 -8.30 7.74 -4.17
CA ARG A 577 -8.44 8.92 -3.32
C ARG A 577 -8.58 8.47 -1.88
N PHE A 578 -7.84 9.08 -0.96
CA PHE A 578 -8.00 8.80 0.46
C PHE A 578 -7.76 10.04 1.30
N ARG A 579 -8.36 10.06 2.50
CA ARG A 579 -8.07 11.08 3.50
C ARG A 579 -7.10 10.55 4.54
N THR A 580 -6.15 11.39 4.94
CA THR A 580 -5.20 11.06 5.99
C THR A 580 -4.64 12.34 6.62
N THR A 581 -3.97 12.21 7.76
CA THR A 581 -3.20 13.30 8.34
C THR A 581 -1.85 13.39 7.64
N ALA A 582 -1.55 14.55 7.05
CA ALA A 582 -0.22 14.87 6.54
C ALA A 582 0.53 15.77 7.52
N THR A 583 1.85 15.64 7.51
CA THR A 583 2.74 16.44 8.36
C THR A 583 3.69 17.26 7.51
N ILE A 584 3.71 18.58 7.71
CA ILE A 584 4.58 19.52 7.00
C ILE A 584 5.88 19.69 7.79
N TYR A 585 7.01 19.44 7.16
CA TYR A 585 8.34 19.51 7.77
C TYR A 585 9.14 20.74 7.35
N ARG A 586 8.84 21.28 6.16
CA ARG A 586 9.50 22.48 5.63
C ARG A 586 8.56 23.21 4.69
N LEU A 587 8.51 24.53 4.76
CA LEU A 587 7.84 25.37 3.76
C LEU A 587 8.88 25.93 2.78
N GLY A 588 8.72 25.62 1.49
CA GLY A 588 9.59 26.12 0.43
C GLY A 588 11.01 25.54 0.40
N ARG A 589 11.83 26.08 -0.52
CA ARG A 589 13.29 25.89 -0.56
C ARG A 589 14.00 27.02 0.15
#